data_AF-A1TNS6-F1
#
_entry.id   AF-A1TNS6-F1
#
_cell.length_a   1.000
_cell.length_b   1.000
_cell.length_c   1.000
_cell.angle_alpha   90.00
_cell.angle_beta   90.00
_cell.angle_gamma   90.00
#
_symmetry.space_group_name_H-M   'P 1'
#
loop_
_entity.id
_entity.type
_entity.pdbx_description
1 polymer ?
#
loop_
_entity_poly.entity_id
_entity_poly.type
_entity_poly.pdbx_seq_one_letter_code
_entity_poly.pdbx_strand_id
1 'polypeptide(L)'
;MPSSATRPPGPSRNAPLAPAALSDALAHGPADRRVAVLREIGAGGSISQAARVVGVSYKAAWQAVDTLTNLAGVPLVERAVGGAGGGGARLTEAGHALLRTADALAQARAGVLASACAPGAQASIPGGQARAARSAPGLALRTSMRNQWPCMVQALEPMGPVVRVWLQGESAAGQGARAPKGALRLCARITRESAELLALQPGTAVLALCKATAVRVGPAQPAGAAVRRAPEEGPSNAWSGRVARLSRGGAQGDEVSAELDAGVRMVGFAEPGAGLRVGRRVVMSVDESAVVLAVVDAL
;
A
#
# COMPACT_ATOMS: atom_id res chain seq x y z
N MET A 1 -44.65 -30.95 -22.23
CA MET A 1 -44.15 -29.61 -22.60
C MET A 1 -43.79 -28.85 -21.31
N PRO A 2 -42.55 -28.90 -20.80
CA PRO A 2 -42.14 -27.96 -19.76
C PRO A 2 -41.57 -26.69 -20.41
N SER A 3 -42.13 -25.56 -19.97
CA SER A 3 -41.81 -24.20 -20.38
C SER A 3 -40.35 -23.85 -20.10
N SER A 4 -39.60 -23.47 -21.14
CA SER A 4 -38.24 -22.93 -21.06
C SER A 4 -38.26 -21.54 -20.45
N ALA A 5 -37.96 -21.42 -19.15
CA ALA A 5 -37.71 -20.14 -18.51
C ALA A 5 -36.34 -19.60 -18.94
N THR A 6 -36.34 -18.61 -19.82
CA THR A 6 -35.16 -17.85 -20.24
C THR A 6 -34.55 -17.14 -19.04
N ARG A 7 -33.35 -17.56 -18.63
CA ARG A 7 -32.59 -16.94 -17.54
C ARG A 7 -32.19 -15.51 -17.97
N PRO A 8 -32.35 -14.47 -17.13
CA PRO A 8 -32.03 -13.10 -17.50
C PRO A 8 -30.53 -12.97 -17.84
N PRO A 9 -30.16 -12.11 -18.81
CA PRO A 9 -28.77 -11.89 -19.17
C PRO A 9 -27.99 -11.42 -17.94
N GLY A 10 -26.87 -12.09 -17.65
CA GLY A 10 -25.97 -11.67 -16.59
C GLY A 10 -25.45 -10.24 -16.83
N PRO A 11 -25.12 -9.47 -15.78
CA PRO A 11 -24.71 -8.09 -15.92
C PRO A 11 -23.50 -7.98 -16.85
N SER A 12 -23.60 -7.11 -17.85
CA SER A 12 -22.54 -6.86 -18.83
C SER A 12 -21.28 -6.38 -18.11
N ARG A 13 -20.11 -6.87 -18.51
CA ARG A 13 -18.80 -6.54 -17.92
C ARG A 13 -18.31 -5.12 -18.26
N ASN A 14 -19.11 -4.30 -18.94
CA ASN A 14 -18.66 -3.06 -19.57
C ASN A 14 -19.62 -1.87 -19.31
N ALA A 15 -19.85 -1.54 -18.03
CA ALA A 15 -20.62 -0.35 -17.64
C ALA A 15 -19.70 0.88 -17.47
N PRO A 16 -20.13 2.10 -17.88
CA PRO A 16 -19.34 3.32 -17.71
C PRO A 16 -19.21 3.72 -16.22
N LEU A 17 -18.05 4.29 -15.87
CA LEU A 17 -17.76 4.86 -14.54
C LEU A 17 -18.53 6.18 -14.34
N ALA A 18 -19.17 6.38 -13.19
CA ALA A 18 -19.80 7.64 -12.83
C ALA A 18 -18.74 8.75 -12.58
N PRO A 19 -19.04 10.04 -12.86
CA PRO A 19 -18.09 11.14 -12.63
C PRO A 19 -17.57 11.24 -11.20
N ALA A 20 -18.41 10.99 -10.20
CA ALA A 20 -17.97 10.94 -8.79
C ALA A 20 -17.00 9.78 -8.52
N ALA A 21 -17.27 8.59 -9.10
CA ALA A 21 -16.35 7.46 -9.03
C ALA A 21 -15.04 7.72 -9.80
N LEU A 22 -15.07 8.54 -10.86
CA LEU A 22 -13.88 8.98 -11.58
C LEU A 22 -13.07 10.00 -10.77
N SER A 23 -13.73 10.90 -10.05
CA SER A 23 -13.09 11.82 -9.11
C SER A 23 -12.41 11.06 -8.00
N ASP A 24 -13.12 10.13 -7.36
CA ASP A 24 -12.53 9.27 -6.33
C ASP A 24 -11.38 8.44 -6.92
N ALA A 25 -11.49 7.95 -8.16
CA ALA A 25 -10.45 7.20 -8.89
C ALA A 25 -9.17 7.96 -9.18
N LEU A 26 -9.29 9.26 -9.36
CA LEU A 26 -8.20 10.09 -9.87
C LEU A 26 -7.77 11.14 -8.85
N ALA A 27 -8.48 11.24 -7.72
CA ALA A 27 -8.04 11.95 -6.55
C ALA A 27 -6.71 11.36 -6.11
N HIS A 28 -5.76 12.24 -5.79
CA HIS A 28 -4.62 11.84 -4.97
C HIS A 28 -4.96 12.30 -3.56
N GLY A 29 -4.60 11.49 -2.58
CA GLY A 29 -4.88 11.67 -1.17
C GLY A 29 -4.22 12.93 -0.62
N PRO A 30 -4.21 13.10 0.72
CA PRO A 30 -3.71 14.30 1.35
C PRO A 30 -2.32 14.66 0.81
N ALA A 31 -2.10 15.94 0.52
CA ALA A 31 -0.87 16.46 -0.05
C ALA A 31 0.36 15.79 0.58
N ASP A 32 1.26 15.25 -0.25
CA ASP A 32 2.46 14.55 0.19
C ASP A 32 3.13 15.32 1.33
N ARG A 33 3.13 14.73 2.54
CA ARG A 33 3.65 15.39 3.75
C ARG A 33 5.10 15.80 3.59
N ARG A 34 5.87 15.13 2.72
CA ARG A 34 7.24 15.54 2.41
C ARG A 34 7.29 16.89 1.69
N VAL A 35 6.41 17.09 0.71
CA VAL A 35 6.28 18.36 -0.02
C VAL A 35 5.77 19.45 0.92
N ALA A 36 4.84 19.12 1.82
CA ALA A 36 4.39 20.05 2.86
C ALA A 36 5.55 20.50 3.77
N VAL A 37 6.41 19.57 4.23
CA VAL A 37 7.62 19.93 5.00
C VAL A 37 8.53 20.86 4.22
N LEU A 38 8.79 20.57 2.94
CA LEU A 38 9.65 21.41 2.10
C LEU A 38 9.05 22.82 1.94
N ARG A 39 7.74 22.92 1.76
CA ARG A 39 7.02 24.21 1.65
C ARG A 39 7.15 25.04 2.93
N GLU A 40 6.96 24.41 4.09
CA GLU A 40 7.10 25.10 5.38
C GLU A 40 8.53 25.51 5.69
N ILE A 41 9.54 24.75 5.23
CA ILE A 41 10.95 25.19 5.30
C ILE A 41 11.14 26.46 4.48
N GLY A 42 10.58 26.54 3.27
CA GLY A 42 10.64 27.73 2.42
C GLY A 42 9.98 28.96 3.04
N ALA A 43 8.88 28.78 3.76
CA ALA A 43 8.17 29.88 4.42
C ALA A 43 8.83 30.32 5.74
N GLY A 44 9.25 29.37 6.57
CA GLY A 44 9.71 29.64 7.95
C GLY A 44 11.23 29.62 8.16
N GLY A 45 12.02 29.16 7.19
CA GLY A 45 13.47 29.11 7.28
C GLY A 45 14.03 28.12 8.31
N SER A 46 13.20 27.18 8.81
CA SER A 46 13.56 26.26 9.88
C SER A 46 12.88 24.90 9.73
N ILE A 47 13.68 23.83 9.80
CA ILE A 47 13.18 22.45 9.75
C ILE A 47 12.37 22.11 11.01
N SER A 48 12.78 22.61 12.18
CA SER A 48 12.05 22.35 13.43
C SER A 48 10.71 23.09 13.50
N GLN A 49 10.62 24.27 12.87
CA GLN A 49 9.34 24.95 12.67
C GLN A 49 8.46 24.19 11.68
N ALA A 50 9.01 23.79 10.53
CA ALA A 50 8.28 23.03 9.52
C ALA A 50 7.69 21.72 10.07
N ALA A 51 8.47 20.97 10.85
CA ALA A 51 7.99 19.75 11.51
C ALA A 51 6.75 20.01 12.38
N ARG A 52 6.77 21.07 13.19
CA ARG A 52 5.65 21.46 14.06
C ARG A 52 4.41 21.86 13.26
N VAL A 53 4.57 22.64 12.20
CA VAL A 53 3.44 23.09 11.36
C VAL A 53 2.79 21.92 10.62
N VAL A 54 3.59 21.02 10.05
CA VAL A 54 3.08 19.85 9.31
C VAL A 54 2.54 18.76 10.25
N GLY A 55 2.90 18.81 11.54
CA GLY A 55 2.48 17.82 12.53
C GLY A 55 3.28 16.50 12.44
N VAL A 56 4.57 16.59 12.16
CA VAL A 56 5.51 15.45 12.12
C VAL A 56 6.67 15.67 13.07
N SER A 57 7.35 14.60 13.48
CA SER A 57 8.56 14.74 14.29
C SER A 57 9.68 15.44 13.50
N TYR A 58 10.61 16.07 14.22
CA TYR A 58 11.80 16.67 13.61
C TYR A 58 12.59 15.66 12.77
N LYS A 59 12.68 14.40 13.24
CA LYS A 59 13.34 13.31 12.51
C LYS A 59 12.60 12.94 11.23
N ALA A 60 11.26 12.94 11.25
CA ALA A 60 10.45 12.74 10.04
C ALA A 60 10.60 13.90 9.04
N ALA A 61 10.71 15.14 9.50
CA ALA A 61 10.98 16.28 8.63
C ALA A 61 12.35 16.17 7.94
N TRP A 62 13.40 15.74 8.66
CA TRP A 62 14.68 15.41 8.04
C TRP A 62 14.57 14.29 7.01
N GLN A 63 13.91 13.17 7.37
CA GLN A 63 13.69 12.06 6.45
C GLN A 63 12.93 12.50 5.19
N ALA A 64 11.97 13.43 5.30
CA ALA A 64 11.29 14.02 4.15
C ALA A 64 12.26 14.77 3.23
N VAL A 65 13.11 15.63 3.78
CA VAL A 65 14.12 16.39 3.03
C VAL A 65 15.11 15.44 2.34
N ASP A 66 15.63 14.45 3.06
CA ASP A 66 16.57 13.47 2.51
C ASP A 66 15.92 12.65 1.38
N THR A 67 14.69 12.20 1.58
CA THR A 67 13.93 11.46 0.57
C THR A 67 13.74 12.28 -0.70
N LEU A 68 13.26 13.53 -0.57
CA LEU A 68 13.05 14.39 -1.73
C LEU A 68 14.36 14.77 -2.42
N THR A 69 15.44 14.98 -1.66
CA THR A 69 16.78 15.25 -2.21
C THR A 69 17.29 14.07 -3.03
N ASN A 70 17.15 12.84 -2.52
CA ASN A 70 17.52 11.63 -3.25
C ASN A 70 16.70 11.45 -4.52
N LEU A 71 15.40 11.74 -4.48
CA LEU A 71 14.52 11.66 -5.64
C LEU A 71 14.83 12.75 -6.68
N ALA A 72 15.21 13.94 -6.24
CA ALA A 72 15.57 15.05 -7.13
C ALA A 72 16.99 14.92 -7.70
N GLY A 73 17.88 14.16 -7.05
CA GLY A 73 19.28 14.02 -7.44
C GLY A 73 20.15 15.25 -7.11
N VAL A 74 19.57 16.29 -6.51
CA VAL A 74 20.25 17.53 -6.11
C VAL A 74 19.72 18.02 -4.74
N PRO A 75 20.54 18.70 -3.93
CA PRO A 75 20.10 19.27 -2.66
C PRO A 75 18.94 20.24 -2.84
N LEU A 76 17.86 20.03 -2.08
CA LEU A 76 16.68 20.91 -2.08
C LEU A 76 16.70 21.95 -0.95
N VAL A 77 17.51 21.71 0.06
CA VAL A 77 17.66 22.55 1.25
C VAL A 77 19.15 22.74 1.53
N GLU A 78 19.56 23.99 1.76
CA GLU A 78 20.88 24.35 2.25
C GLU A 78 20.82 24.76 3.73
N ARG A 79 21.90 24.48 4.46
CA ARG A 79 22.07 24.97 5.82
C ARG A 79 22.59 26.40 5.73
N ALA A 80 21.86 27.35 6.30
CA ALA A 80 22.38 28.69 6.50
C ALA A 80 23.49 28.61 7.56
N VAL A 81 24.72 28.92 7.16
CA VAL A 81 25.87 28.97 8.07
C VAL A 81 25.79 30.26 8.89
N GLY A 82 25.74 30.15 10.23
CA GLY A 82 26.23 31.21 11.11
C GLY A 82 25.44 31.52 12.39
N GLY A 83 26.19 31.67 13.50
CA GLY A 83 25.90 32.59 14.61
C GLY A 83 25.24 31.99 15.87
N ALA A 84 25.39 32.70 17.00
CA ALA A 84 24.95 32.36 18.36
C ALA A 84 23.43 32.07 18.53
N GLY A 85 22.64 32.15 17.45
CA GLY A 85 21.20 31.85 17.40
C GLY A 85 20.82 30.58 16.63
N GLY A 86 21.78 29.82 16.09
CA GLY A 86 21.53 28.54 15.41
C GLY A 86 21.26 28.67 13.91
N GLY A 87 21.93 27.82 13.11
CA GLY A 87 21.83 27.83 11.65
C GLY A 87 20.42 27.51 11.15
N GLY A 88 19.90 28.36 10.25
CA GLY A 88 18.62 28.16 9.59
C GLY A 88 18.68 27.15 8.44
N ALA A 89 17.54 26.87 7.83
CA ALA A 89 17.40 26.08 6.62
C ALA A 89 16.80 26.97 5.53
N ARG A 90 17.40 27.00 4.34
CA ARG A 90 16.88 27.73 3.19
C ARG A 90 16.67 26.76 2.04
N LEU A 91 15.65 27.00 1.21
CA LEU A 91 15.49 26.23 -0.01
C LEU A 91 16.58 26.63 -1.00
N THR A 92 17.09 25.64 -1.71
CA THR A 92 17.89 25.91 -2.91
C THR A 92 16.99 26.36 -4.04
N GLU A 93 17.56 26.85 -5.14
CA GLU A 93 16.79 27.15 -6.35
C GLU A 93 16.04 25.91 -6.89
N ALA A 94 16.67 24.73 -6.78
CA ALA A 94 16.02 23.46 -7.09
C ALA A 94 14.82 23.17 -6.16
N GLY A 95 14.95 23.45 -4.86
CA GLY A 95 13.84 23.34 -3.90
C GLY A 95 12.65 24.25 -4.28
N HIS A 96 12.92 25.50 -4.64
CA HIS A 96 11.89 26.41 -5.13
C HIS A 96 11.25 25.96 -6.44
N ALA A 97 12.04 25.48 -7.40
CA ALA A 97 11.54 24.96 -8.68
C ALA A 97 10.63 23.73 -8.49
N LEU A 98 10.99 22.83 -7.58
CA LEU A 98 10.17 21.67 -7.24
C LEU A 98 8.81 22.12 -6.71
N LEU A 99 8.77 23.04 -5.76
CA LEU A 99 7.50 23.52 -5.18
C LEU A 99 6.60 24.19 -6.23
N ARG A 100 7.15 25.08 -7.07
CA ARG A 100 6.39 25.70 -8.18
C ARG A 100 5.80 24.66 -9.12
N THR A 101 6.58 23.63 -9.45
CA THR A 101 6.13 22.55 -10.35
C THR A 101 5.07 21.67 -9.69
N ALA A 102 5.23 21.36 -8.40
CA ALA A 102 4.24 20.62 -7.63
C ALA A 102 2.90 21.36 -7.57
N ASP A 103 2.92 22.69 -7.35
CA ASP A 103 1.72 23.52 -7.32
C ASP A 103 1.04 23.58 -8.70
N ALA A 104 1.82 23.76 -9.78
CA ALA A 104 1.29 23.75 -11.15
C ALA A 104 0.65 22.40 -11.51
N LEU A 105 1.27 21.28 -11.11
CA LEU A 105 0.73 19.94 -11.33
C LEU A 105 -0.58 19.73 -10.55
N ALA A 106 -0.63 20.16 -9.29
CA ALA A 106 -1.83 20.10 -8.46
C ALA A 106 -2.98 20.91 -9.07
N GLN A 107 -2.69 22.13 -9.56
CA GLN A 107 -3.67 22.98 -10.24
C GLN A 107 -4.18 22.36 -11.55
N ALA A 108 -3.28 21.88 -12.41
CA ALA A 108 -3.66 21.22 -13.66
C ALA A 108 -4.55 20.00 -13.40
N ARG A 109 -4.19 19.18 -12.40
CA ARG A 109 -5.00 18.03 -11.99
C ARG A 109 -6.38 18.43 -11.50
N ALA A 110 -6.45 19.41 -10.60
CA ALA A 110 -7.71 19.92 -10.08
C ALA A 110 -8.61 20.45 -11.22
N GLY A 111 -8.03 21.16 -12.20
CA GLY A 111 -8.76 21.63 -13.38
C GLY A 111 -9.34 20.50 -14.23
N VAL A 112 -8.57 19.43 -14.46
CA VAL A 112 -9.04 18.24 -15.21
C VAL A 112 -10.16 17.53 -14.46
N LEU A 113 -9.99 17.28 -13.15
CA LEU A 113 -11.00 16.64 -12.32
C LEU A 113 -12.29 17.45 -12.26
N ALA A 114 -12.20 18.77 -12.06
CA ALA A 114 -13.35 19.66 -12.05
C ALA A 114 -14.09 19.64 -13.39
N SER A 115 -13.36 19.64 -14.50
CA SER A 115 -13.94 19.57 -15.85
C SER A 115 -14.65 18.24 -16.10
N ALA A 116 -14.10 17.13 -15.60
CA ALA A 116 -14.71 15.80 -15.73
C ALA A 116 -15.95 15.61 -14.84
N CYS A 117 -16.07 16.38 -13.75
CA CYS A 117 -17.17 16.27 -12.78
C CYS A 117 -18.24 17.36 -12.93
N ALA A 118 -18.10 18.27 -13.89
CA ALA A 118 -19.04 19.37 -14.10
C ALA A 118 -20.45 18.85 -14.47
N PRO A 119 -21.54 19.42 -13.91
CA PRO A 119 -22.90 19.05 -14.28
C PRO A 119 -23.14 19.38 -15.76
N GLY A 120 -23.27 18.36 -16.60
CA GLY A 120 -23.35 18.50 -18.07
C GLY A 120 -22.24 17.77 -18.83
N ALA A 121 -21.22 17.25 -18.14
CA ALA A 121 -20.29 16.27 -18.71
C ALA A 121 -21.05 14.96 -18.98
N GLN A 122 -21.72 14.88 -20.14
CA GLN A 122 -22.32 13.67 -20.65
C GLN A 122 -21.20 12.66 -20.96
N ALA A 123 -20.88 11.79 -20.01
CA ALA A 123 -20.51 10.43 -20.38
C ALA A 123 -21.81 9.78 -20.90
N SER A 124 -22.16 10.05 -22.15
CA SER A 124 -23.35 9.53 -22.82
C SER A 124 -23.24 8.01 -22.98
N ILE A 125 -23.85 7.23 -22.09
CA ILE A 125 -24.37 5.89 -22.45
C ILE A 125 -25.70 5.65 -21.70
N PRO A 126 -26.83 5.46 -22.40
CA PRO A 126 -28.11 5.11 -21.78
C PRO A 126 -28.08 3.69 -21.20
N GLY A 127 -28.55 3.51 -19.96
CA GLY A 127 -29.10 2.23 -19.49
C GLY A 127 -28.30 1.39 -18.49
N GLY A 128 -27.18 1.86 -17.92
CA GLY A 128 -26.41 1.09 -16.93
C GLY A 128 -26.48 1.69 -15.52
N GLN A 129 -26.97 0.92 -14.53
CA GLN A 129 -26.79 1.28 -13.13
C GLN A 129 -25.27 1.37 -12.85
N ALA A 130 -24.79 2.57 -12.56
CA ALA A 130 -23.38 2.83 -12.28
C ALA A 130 -22.97 2.10 -10.99
N ARG A 131 -22.32 0.94 -11.14
CA ARG A 131 -21.48 0.44 -10.04
C ARG A 131 -20.32 1.42 -9.93
N ALA A 132 -20.11 1.98 -8.74
CA ALA A 132 -18.81 2.55 -8.40
C ALA A 132 -17.77 1.46 -8.67
N ALA A 133 -17.06 1.57 -9.79
CA ALA A 133 -15.90 0.72 -10.00
C ALA A 133 -14.92 1.24 -8.96
N ARG A 134 -14.88 0.55 -7.82
CA ARG A 134 -13.86 0.75 -6.79
C ARG A 134 -12.55 0.71 -7.53
N SER A 135 -11.85 1.83 -7.60
CA SER A 135 -10.67 1.83 -8.45
C SER A 135 -9.66 0.87 -7.81
N ALA A 136 -8.99 0.09 -8.63
CA ALA A 136 -8.13 -1.00 -8.17
C ALA A 136 -6.84 -0.43 -7.54
N PRO A 137 -6.68 -0.46 -6.19
CA PRO A 137 -5.58 0.22 -5.53
C PRO A 137 -4.25 -0.37 -5.99
N GLY A 138 -3.32 0.47 -6.46
CA GLY A 138 -1.99 0.06 -6.89
C GLY A 138 -1.76 -0.16 -8.38
N LEU A 139 -2.74 0.07 -9.27
CA LEU A 139 -2.52 -0.08 -10.72
C LEU A 139 -1.40 0.83 -11.26
N ALA A 140 -1.21 2.00 -10.67
CA ALA A 140 -0.14 2.94 -11.01
C ALA A 140 1.24 2.54 -10.44
N LEU A 141 1.29 1.64 -9.45
CA LEU A 141 2.52 1.30 -8.74
C LEU A 141 3.19 0.07 -9.38
N ARG A 142 4.33 0.27 -10.03
CA ARG A 142 5.16 -0.82 -10.56
C ARG A 142 6.29 -1.11 -9.57
N THR A 143 6.32 -2.33 -9.02
CA THR A 143 7.38 -2.77 -8.10
C THR A 143 7.82 -4.20 -8.41
N SER A 144 9.00 -4.60 -7.92
CA SER A 144 9.44 -6.00 -7.91
C SER A 144 8.80 -6.83 -6.79
N MET A 145 8.02 -6.22 -5.90
CA MET A 145 7.29 -6.91 -4.84
C MET A 145 6.06 -7.59 -5.44
N ARG A 146 6.15 -8.90 -5.65
CA ARG A 146 5.09 -9.70 -6.32
C ARG A 146 3.87 -9.97 -5.44
N ASN A 147 3.99 -9.73 -4.14
CA ASN A 147 2.91 -9.85 -3.20
C ASN A 147 2.40 -8.45 -2.87
N GLN A 148 1.17 -8.16 -3.29
CA GLN A 148 0.55 -6.84 -3.12
C GLN A 148 -0.91 -7.04 -2.73
N TRP A 149 -1.32 -6.53 -1.56
CA TRP A 149 -2.67 -6.71 -1.04
C TRP A 149 -3.25 -5.39 -0.55
N PRO A 150 -4.40 -4.97 -1.09
CA PRO A 150 -5.16 -3.86 -0.52
C PRO A 150 -5.62 -4.19 0.89
N CYS A 151 -5.31 -3.30 1.83
CA CYS A 151 -5.53 -3.47 3.25
C CYS A 151 -6.01 -2.16 3.87
N MET A 152 -6.61 -2.28 5.05
CA MET A 152 -6.97 -1.18 5.92
C MET A 152 -6.19 -1.29 7.23
N VAL A 153 -5.63 -0.16 7.67
CA VAL A 153 -4.99 -0.07 8.98
C VAL A 153 -6.03 -0.25 10.08
N GLN A 154 -5.82 -1.21 10.97
CA GLN A 154 -6.69 -1.49 12.10
C GLN A 154 -6.19 -0.82 13.38
N ALA A 155 -4.88 -0.90 13.62
CA ALA A 155 -4.25 -0.34 14.80
C ALA A 155 -2.77 -0.04 14.53
N LEU A 156 -2.23 0.89 15.30
CA LEU A 156 -0.80 1.17 15.36
C LEU A 156 -0.34 0.98 16.81
N GLU A 157 0.71 0.20 16.99
CA GLU A 157 1.32 -0.11 18.28
C GLU A 157 2.73 0.50 18.31
N PRO A 158 2.93 1.62 19.01
CA PRO A 158 4.25 2.23 19.15
C PRO A 158 5.19 1.34 19.97
N MET A 159 6.40 1.12 19.46
CA MET A 159 7.43 0.28 20.09
C MET A 159 8.77 1.02 20.09
N GLY A 160 8.79 2.24 20.63
CA GLY A 160 9.96 3.12 20.62
C GLY A 160 10.21 3.75 19.24
N PRO A 161 11.36 3.48 18.56
CA PRO A 161 11.68 4.06 17.25
C PRO A 161 10.90 3.42 16.09
N VAL A 162 10.24 2.29 16.34
CA VAL A 162 9.43 1.57 15.36
C VAL A 162 7.98 1.52 15.80
N VAL A 163 7.10 1.28 14.84
CA VAL A 163 5.66 1.13 15.03
C VAL A 163 5.25 -0.16 14.35
N ARG A 164 4.53 -1.02 15.08
CA ARG A 164 3.84 -2.15 14.48
C ARG A 164 2.46 -1.71 14.00
N VAL A 165 2.20 -1.93 12.73
CA VAL A 165 0.94 -1.59 12.07
C VAL A 165 0.16 -2.86 11.82
N TRP A 166 -1.03 -2.96 12.39
CA TRP A 166 -1.95 -4.07 12.19
C TRP A 166 -2.87 -3.79 11.01
N LEU A 167 -3.00 -4.76 10.12
CA LEU A 167 -3.64 -4.61 8.82
C LEU A 167 -4.67 -5.71 8.60
N GLN A 168 -5.77 -5.33 7.96
CA GLN A 168 -6.80 -6.25 7.49
C GLN A 168 -7.03 -6.04 6.00
N GLY A 169 -6.85 -7.11 5.22
CA GLY A 169 -7.15 -7.11 3.79
C GLY A 169 -8.65 -7.05 3.53
N GLU A 170 -9.03 -6.44 2.40
CA GLU A 170 -10.41 -6.46 1.95
C GLU A 170 -10.79 -7.89 1.54
N SER A 171 -11.88 -8.42 2.09
CA SER A 171 -12.33 -9.76 1.70
C SER A 171 -12.86 -9.70 0.28
N ALA A 172 -12.12 -10.30 -0.65
CA ALA A 172 -12.67 -10.57 -1.97
C ALA A 172 -13.82 -11.56 -1.80
N ALA A 173 -15.06 -11.09 -1.92
CA ALA A 173 -16.22 -11.93 -2.18
C ALA A 173 -16.08 -12.52 -3.60
N GLY A 174 -15.14 -13.46 -3.75
CA GLY A 174 -14.88 -14.15 -5.00
C GLY A 174 -15.95 -15.21 -5.24
N GLN A 175 -16.70 -15.06 -6.33
CA GLN A 175 -17.53 -16.12 -6.90
C GLN A 175 -16.60 -17.24 -7.42
N GLY A 176 -16.36 -18.24 -6.58
CA GLY A 176 -15.55 -19.45 -6.84
C GLY A 176 -15.79 -20.48 -5.73
N ALA A 177 -15.53 -21.77 -5.99
CA ALA A 177 -16.09 -22.93 -5.28
C ALA A 177 -15.82 -23.07 -3.76
N ARG A 178 -15.13 -22.13 -3.12
CA ARG A 178 -14.93 -22.12 -1.67
C ARG A 178 -14.89 -20.68 -1.13
N ALA A 179 -15.86 -20.35 -0.28
CA ALA A 179 -15.87 -19.06 0.41
C ALA A 179 -14.60 -18.89 1.27
N PRO A 180 -14.00 -17.69 1.31
CA PRO A 180 -12.86 -17.41 2.18
C PRO A 180 -13.23 -17.67 3.64
N LYS A 181 -12.31 -18.25 4.42
CA LYS A 181 -12.53 -18.52 5.86
C LYS A 181 -12.39 -17.27 6.73
N GLY A 182 -12.00 -16.15 6.15
CA GLY A 182 -11.80 -14.87 6.82
C GLY A 182 -11.02 -13.89 5.94
N ALA A 183 -10.88 -12.65 6.42
CA ALA A 183 -10.03 -11.65 5.78
C ALA A 183 -8.55 -11.94 6.03
N LEU A 184 -7.67 -11.51 5.11
CA LEU A 184 -6.23 -11.52 5.33
C LEU A 184 -5.92 -10.61 6.53
N ARG A 185 -5.18 -11.12 7.52
CA ARG A 185 -4.67 -10.32 8.65
C ARG A 185 -3.17 -10.42 8.68
N LEU A 186 -2.50 -9.28 8.83
CA LEU A 186 -1.06 -9.18 8.84
C LEU A 186 -0.59 -7.99 9.68
N CYS A 187 0.66 -8.01 10.10
CA CYS A 187 1.33 -6.87 10.72
C CYS A 187 2.56 -6.43 9.89
N ALA A 188 2.88 -5.15 9.95
CA ALA A 188 4.11 -4.60 9.39
C ALA A 188 4.87 -3.83 10.48
N ARG A 189 6.19 -3.95 10.51
CA ARG A 189 7.05 -3.19 11.43
C ARG A 189 7.80 -2.12 10.64
N ILE A 190 7.41 -0.87 10.83
CA ILE A 190 7.96 0.29 10.12
C ILE A 190 8.55 1.29 11.10
N THR A 191 9.33 2.26 10.60
CA THR A 191 9.81 3.36 11.46
C THR A 191 8.67 4.29 11.84
N ARG A 192 8.78 4.92 13.01
CA ARG A 192 7.81 5.94 13.45
C ARG A 192 7.69 7.07 12.44
N GLU A 193 8.80 7.51 11.87
CA GLU A 193 8.83 8.58 10.87
C GLU A 193 8.10 8.17 9.59
N SER A 194 8.18 6.91 9.17
CA SER A 194 7.43 6.42 8.02
C SER A 194 5.93 6.44 8.27
N ALA A 195 5.49 6.04 9.48
CA ALA A 195 4.07 6.14 9.86
C ALA A 195 3.57 7.59 9.88
N GLU A 196 4.39 8.52 10.39
CA GLU A 196 4.10 9.95 10.43
C GLU A 196 4.02 10.56 9.02
N LEU A 197 4.98 10.26 8.14
CA LEU A 197 5.00 10.77 6.76
C LEU A 197 3.87 10.20 5.90
N LEU A 198 3.50 8.94 6.12
CA LEU A 198 2.37 8.29 5.47
C LEU A 198 1.01 8.66 6.12
N ALA A 199 0.99 9.49 7.16
CA ALA A 199 -0.22 9.88 7.87
C ALA A 199 -1.06 8.70 8.39
N LEU A 200 -0.42 7.57 8.73
CA LEU A 200 -1.14 6.34 9.05
C LEU A 200 -1.97 6.48 10.33
N GLN A 201 -3.25 6.15 10.21
CA GLN A 201 -4.21 6.05 11.30
C GLN A 201 -5.14 4.85 11.08
N PRO A 202 -5.82 4.33 12.11
CA PRO A 202 -6.90 3.36 11.91
C PRO A 202 -7.89 3.85 10.84
N GLY A 203 -8.28 2.96 9.92
CA GLY A 203 -9.11 3.28 8.76
C GLY A 203 -8.34 3.71 7.51
N THR A 204 -7.04 3.99 7.60
CA THR A 204 -6.24 4.38 6.42
C THR A 204 -6.14 3.20 5.44
N ALA A 205 -6.49 3.44 4.18
CA ALA A 205 -6.31 2.47 3.11
C ALA A 205 -4.83 2.42 2.70
N VAL A 206 -4.26 1.22 2.67
CA VAL A 206 -2.86 0.98 2.31
C VAL A 206 -2.73 -0.24 1.42
N LEU A 207 -1.71 -0.25 0.59
CA LEU A 207 -1.25 -1.42 -0.13
C LEU A 207 -0.10 -2.05 0.67
N ALA A 208 -0.32 -3.25 1.18
CA ALA A 208 0.73 -4.03 1.82
C ALA A 208 1.51 -4.80 0.76
N LEU A 209 2.83 -4.65 0.78
CA LEU A 209 3.74 -5.15 -0.24
C LEU A 209 4.82 -6.02 0.40
N CYS A 210 5.18 -7.15 -0.20
CA CYS A 210 6.42 -7.84 0.16
C CYS A 210 7.07 -8.53 -1.03
N LYS A 211 8.39 -8.71 -0.95
CA LYS A 211 9.12 -9.50 -1.96
C LYS A 211 8.73 -10.97 -1.84
N ALA A 212 8.61 -11.65 -2.98
CA ALA A 212 8.39 -13.10 -2.97
C ALA A 212 9.53 -13.85 -2.26
N THR A 213 10.77 -13.37 -2.39
CA THR A 213 11.94 -13.95 -1.72
C THR A 213 11.96 -13.78 -0.20
N ALA A 214 11.11 -12.91 0.36
CA ALA A 214 10.93 -12.79 1.80
C ALA A 214 9.85 -13.75 2.34
N VAL A 215 9.06 -14.37 1.47
CA VAL A 215 8.01 -15.31 1.84
C VAL A 215 8.56 -16.73 1.83
N ARG A 216 8.58 -17.36 3.00
CA ARG A 216 8.98 -18.76 3.18
C ARG A 216 7.77 -19.66 3.02
N VAL A 217 7.97 -20.79 2.36
CA VAL A 217 6.92 -21.80 2.13
C VAL A 217 7.34 -23.09 2.80
N GLY A 218 6.57 -23.49 3.80
CA GLY A 218 6.76 -24.73 4.53
C GLY A 218 5.59 -25.70 4.34
N PRO A 219 5.79 -27.00 4.66
CA PRO A 219 4.70 -27.94 4.75
C PRO A 219 3.69 -27.46 5.82
N ALA A 220 2.40 -27.75 5.61
CA ALA A 220 1.41 -27.49 6.64
C ALA A 220 1.73 -28.35 7.88
N GLN A 221 2.01 -27.70 9.01
CA GLN A 221 2.06 -28.39 10.30
C GLN A 221 0.66 -28.88 10.68
N PRO A 222 0.53 -30.04 11.36
CA PRO A 222 -0.76 -30.52 11.82
C PRO A 222 -1.39 -29.52 12.79
N ALA A 223 -2.69 -29.28 12.63
CA ALA A 223 -3.47 -28.44 13.53
C ALA A 223 -3.40 -29.03 14.95
N GLY A 224 -2.65 -28.39 15.84
CA GLY A 224 -2.37 -28.89 17.20
C GLY A 224 -0.90 -28.79 17.59
N ALA A 225 0.02 -28.73 16.63
CA ALA A 225 1.41 -28.31 16.88
C ALA A 225 1.45 -26.77 16.90
N ALA A 226 0.85 -26.17 17.93
CA ALA A 226 1.29 -24.84 18.32
C ALA A 226 2.76 -25.00 18.65
N VAL A 227 3.66 -24.55 17.77
CA VAL A 227 5.02 -24.22 18.20
C VAL A 227 4.80 -23.36 19.43
N ARG A 228 5.20 -23.86 20.61
CA ARG A 228 5.33 -23.04 21.81
C ARG A 228 6.39 -22.02 21.47
N ARG A 229 5.97 -20.97 20.78
CA ARG A 229 6.80 -19.80 20.54
C ARG A 229 7.00 -19.16 21.89
N ALA A 230 8.23 -18.76 22.18
CA ALA A 230 8.49 -17.95 23.34
C ALA A 230 7.55 -16.73 23.28
N PRO A 231 6.97 -16.26 24.40
CA PRO A 231 6.13 -15.06 24.42
C PRO A 231 6.83 -13.80 23.88
N GLU A 232 8.16 -13.84 23.69
CA GLU A 232 8.96 -12.80 23.04
C GLU A 232 8.90 -12.80 21.50
N GLU A 233 8.54 -13.92 20.87
CA GLU A 233 8.28 -13.97 19.43
C GLU A 233 6.88 -13.39 19.20
N GLY A 234 6.84 -12.10 18.90
CA GLY A 234 5.62 -11.35 18.62
C GLY A 234 4.73 -11.96 17.51
N PRO A 235 3.63 -11.27 17.14
CA PRO A 235 2.69 -11.79 16.16
C PRO A 235 3.37 -12.21 14.86
N SER A 236 3.05 -13.41 14.36
CA SER A 236 3.65 -13.93 13.13
C SER A 236 2.68 -13.81 11.96
N ASN A 237 3.15 -13.20 10.89
CA ASN A 237 2.53 -13.28 9.57
C ASN A 237 2.70 -14.69 8.99
N ALA A 238 1.72 -15.56 9.25
CA ALA A 238 1.71 -16.93 8.76
C ALA A 238 0.29 -17.35 8.35
N TRP A 239 0.15 -17.87 7.13
CA TRP A 239 -1.15 -18.22 6.57
C TRP A 239 -1.11 -19.61 5.95
N SER A 240 -2.14 -20.39 6.24
CA SER A 240 -2.35 -21.66 5.55
C SER A 240 -2.98 -21.43 4.18
N GLY A 241 -2.53 -22.21 3.21
CA GLY A 241 -3.07 -22.18 1.86
C GLY A 241 -2.93 -23.52 1.16
N ARG A 242 -3.16 -23.50 -0.15
CA ARG A 242 -2.96 -24.63 -1.05
C ARG A 242 -2.13 -24.19 -2.25
N VAL A 243 -1.16 -25.00 -2.61
CA VAL A 243 -0.30 -24.75 -3.78
C VAL A 243 -1.15 -24.70 -5.05
N ALA A 244 -1.12 -23.58 -5.75
CA ALA A 244 -1.80 -23.36 -7.02
C ALA A 244 -0.85 -23.55 -8.22
N ARG A 245 0.42 -23.12 -8.09
CA ARG A 245 1.46 -23.28 -9.10
C ARG A 245 2.83 -23.51 -8.45
N LEU A 246 3.68 -24.30 -9.11
CA LEU A 246 5.06 -24.53 -8.74
C LEU A 246 5.97 -24.29 -9.94
N SER A 247 7.09 -23.61 -9.72
CA SER A 247 8.23 -23.54 -10.64
C SER A 247 9.45 -24.09 -9.94
N ARG A 248 10.07 -25.12 -10.52
CA ARG A 248 11.23 -25.80 -9.92
C ARG A 248 12.49 -25.00 -10.16
N GLY A 249 13.20 -24.64 -9.09
CA GLY A 249 14.46 -23.88 -9.16
C GLY A 249 15.71 -24.69 -8.82
N GLY A 250 15.58 -26.01 -8.64
CA GLY A 250 16.72 -26.89 -8.33
C GLY A 250 17.37 -26.53 -6.99
N ALA A 251 18.67 -26.20 -7.00
CA ALA A 251 19.44 -25.88 -5.81
C ALA A 251 19.00 -24.57 -5.10
N GLN A 252 18.27 -23.69 -5.79
CA GLN A 252 17.81 -22.41 -5.23
C GLN A 252 16.43 -22.50 -4.56
N GLY A 253 15.80 -23.68 -4.58
CA GLY A 253 14.47 -23.90 -4.05
C GLY A 253 13.38 -23.72 -5.10
N ASP A 254 12.14 -24.01 -4.71
CA ASP A 254 10.99 -23.95 -5.62
C ASP A 254 10.20 -22.67 -5.39
N GLU A 255 9.89 -21.97 -6.48
CA GLU A 255 8.94 -20.87 -6.43
C GLU A 255 7.52 -21.44 -6.36
N VAL A 256 6.76 -21.00 -5.36
CA VAL A 256 5.44 -21.50 -5.08
C VAL A 256 4.46 -20.33 -5.13
N SER A 257 3.43 -20.47 -5.96
CA SER A 257 2.22 -19.66 -5.86
C SER A 257 1.15 -20.46 -5.14
N ALA A 258 0.62 -19.93 -4.04
CA ALA A 258 -0.45 -20.56 -3.28
C ALA A 258 -1.68 -19.66 -3.20
N GLU A 259 -2.84 -20.29 -3.15
CA GLU A 259 -4.10 -19.67 -2.76
C GLU A 259 -4.27 -19.83 -1.26
N LEU A 260 -4.31 -18.72 -0.53
CA LEU A 260 -4.46 -18.71 0.91
C LEU A 260 -5.92 -18.93 1.32
N ASP A 261 -6.15 -19.47 2.50
CA ASP A 261 -7.50 -19.67 3.05
C ASP A 261 -8.25 -18.32 3.23
N ALA A 262 -7.51 -17.20 3.22
CA ALA A 262 -8.01 -15.83 3.24
C ALA A 262 -8.50 -15.30 1.87
N GLY A 263 -8.48 -16.13 0.82
CA GLY A 263 -9.00 -15.76 -0.52
C GLY A 263 -8.05 -14.91 -1.36
N VAL A 264 -6.78 -14.78 -0.97
CA VAL A 264 -5.75 -14.06 -1.72
C VAL A 264 -4.68 -15.01 -2.26
N ARG A 265 -4.00 -14.59 -3.31
CA ARG A 265 -2.82 -15.31 -3.84
C ARG A 265 -1.54 -14.73 -3.25
N MET A 266 -0.60 -15.61 -2.96
CA MET A 266 0.73 -15.27 -2.46
C MET A 266 1.79 -16.09 -3.21
N VAL A 267 2.95 -15.48 -3.42
CA VAL A 267 4.11 -16.10 -4.04
C VAL A 267 5.27 -16.09 -3.05
N GLY A 268 5.94 -17.23 -2.91
CA GLY A 268 7.08 -17.40 -2.02
C GLY A 268 8.01 -18.50 -2.51
N PHE A 269 9.01 -18.82 -1.70
CA PHE A 269 9.99 -19.85 -2.01
C PHE A 269 9.99 -20.93 -0.93
N ALA A 270 10.04 -22.19 -1.39
CA ALA A 270 10.27 -23.35 -0.54
C ALA A 270 11.73 -23.79 -0.65
N GLU A 271 12.27 -24.33 0.44
CA GLU A 271 13.61 -24.92 0.46
C GLU A 271 13.74 -26.05 -0.58
N PRO A 272 14.94 -26.25 -1.16
CA PRO A 272 15.21 -27.38 -2.03
C PRO A 272 14.79 -28.71 -1.39
N GLY A 273 14.14 -29.58 -2.17
CA GLY A 273 13.73 -30.90 -1.67
C GLY A 273 12.50 -30.91 -0.77
N ALA A 274 11.78 -29.79 -0.62
CA ALA A 274 10.54 -29.72 0.17
C ALA A 274 9.39 -30.63 -0.32
N GLY A 275 9.55 -31.32 -1.46
CA GLY A 275 8.61 -32.34 -1.95
C GLY A 275 7.21 -31.80 -2.27
N LEU A 276 7.08 -30.49 -2.49
CA LEU A 276 5.80 -29.85 -2.74
C LEU A 276 5.21 -30.28 -4.10
N ARG A 277 3.87 -30.33 -4.15
CA ARG A 277 3.06 -30.63 -5.33
C ARG A 277 1.86 -29.69 -5.38
N VAL A 278 1.37 -29.41 -6.59
CA VAL A 278 0.13 -28.64 -6.78
C VAL A 278 -1.00 -29.32 -6.02
N GLY A 279 -1.84 -28.52 -5.36
CA GLY A 279 -2.91 -29.01 -4.51
C GLY A 279 -2.48 -29.38 -3.08
N ARG A 280 -1.18 -29.42 -2.74
CA ARG A 280 -0.73 -29.69 -1.36
C ARG A 280 -1.07 -28.52 -0.43
N ARG A 281 -1.41 -28.80 0.83
CA ARG A 281 -1.51 -27.80 1.90
C ARG A 281 -0.11 -27.31 2.29
N VAL A 282 0.03 -26.01 2.44
CA VAL A 282 1.27 -25.32 2.83
C VAL A 282 0.98 -24.22 3.83
N VAL A 283 2.01 -23.80 4.56
CA VAL A 283 2.02 -22.55 5.32
C VAL A 283 2.99 -21.60 4.66
N MET A 284 2.54 -20.38 4.40
CA MET A 284 3.37 -19.30 3.90
C MET A 284 3.59 -18.29 5.03
N SER A 285 4.83 -17.90 5.27
CA SER A 285 5.17 -16.94 6.32
C SER A 285 6.12 -15.85 5.83
N VAL A 286 6.02 -14.68 6.44
CA VAL A 286 6.88 -13.52 6.16
C VAL A 286 7.22 -12.81 7.46
N ASP A 287 8.39 -12.20 7.58
CA ASP A 287 8.68 -11.36 8.74
C ASP A 287 7.93 -10.02 8.65
N GLU A 288 7.48 -9.46 9.76
CA GLU A 288 6.78 -8.17 9.77
C GLU A 288 7.64 -7.01 9.24
N SER A 289 8.97 -7.07 9.35
CA SER A 289 9.88 -6.08 8.75
C SER A 289 10.05 -6.22 7.25
N ALA A 290 9.66 -7.35 6.67
CA ALA A 290 9.67 -7.56 5.23
C ALA A 290 8.38 -7.08 4.53
N VAL A 291 7.41 -6.59 5.31
CA VAL A 291 6.18 -5.98 4.80
C VAL A 291 6.35 -4.47 4.71
N VAL A 292 6.19 -3.94 3.50
CA VAL A 292 6.26 -2.51 3.17
C VAL A 292 4.85 -1.99 2.96
N LEU A 293 4.59 -0.76 3.39
CA LEU A 293 3.29 -0.11 3.21
C LEU A 293 3.42 1.03 2.21
N ALA A 294 2.51 1.08 1.25
CA ALA A 294 2.25 2.25 0.44
C ALA A 294 0.84 2.75 0.78
N VAL A 295 0.68 4.06 0.99
CA VAL A 295 -0.68 4.62 1.01
C VAL A 295 -1.17 4.62 -0.42
N VAL A 296 -2.32 3.97 -0.62
CA VAL A 296 -3.04 4.05 -1.88
C VAL A 296 -3.97 5.22 -1.73
N ASP A 297 -3.77 6.21 -2.59
CA ASP A 297 -4.75 7.27 -2.74
C ASP A 297 -6.11 6.63 -2.98
N ALA A 298 -7.13 7.16 -2.29
CA ALA A 298 -8.49 6.76 -2.56
C ALA A 298 -8.73 6.86 -4.06
N LEU A 299 -9.45 5.87 -4.52
CA LEU A 299 -9.57 5.36 -5.87
C LEU A 299 -11.08 5.12 -6.03
#